data_AF-A0A3M1BEL7-F1
#
_entry.id   AF-A0A3M1BEL7-F1
#
_cell.length_a   1.000
_cell.length_b   1.000
_cell.length_c   1.000
_cell.angle_alpha   90.00
_cell.angle_beta   90.00
_cell.angle_gamma   90.00
#
_symmetry.space_group_name_H-M   'P 1'
#
loop_
_entity.id
_entity.type
_entity.pdbx_description
1 polymer ?
#
loop_
_entity_poly.entity_id
_entity_poly.type
_entity_poly.pdbx_seq_one_letter_code
_entity_poly.pdbx_strand_id
1 'polypeptide(L)'
;MWWALAAVGLERLVDWGARARGWNASQAWRVFSAAGVVMSLGLTVFVVQSRLPGWGAGQRAYERLDARLRDLGAPAAAVVMVNDPPGFYLASGRPAIVIPDGDATALLAAARRYGARYVVLEANHPRGLDALFNAPQDATALRLLWRGEDGMLFEVVDE
;
A
#
# COMPACT_ATOMS: atom_id res chain seq x y z
N MET A 1 10.77 12.09 -22.74
CA MET A 1 11.24 13.33 -23.41
C MET A 1 11.49 14.48 -22.43
N TRP A 2 10.71 14.62 -21.34
CA TRP A 2 10.83 15.73 -20.38
C TRP A 2 12.17 15.81 -19.60
N TRP A 3 12.86 14.69 -19.38
CA TRP A 3 14.12 14.66 -18.63
C TRP A 3 15.28 15.43 -19.28
N ALA A 4 15.26 15.61 -20.61
CA ALA A 4 16.28 16.39 -21.32
C ALA A 4 16.20 17.90 -21.02
N LEU A 5 15.01 18.40 -20.62
CA LEU A 5 14.82 19.81 -20.29
C LEU A 5 15.57 20.23 -19.03
N ALA A 6 15.84 19.31 -18.11
CA ALA A 6 16.63 19.61 -16.92
C ALA A 6 18.09 19.97 -17.30
N ALA A 7 18.69 19.22 -18.22
CA ALA A 7 20.05 19.50 -18.71
C ALA A 7 20.12 20.82 -19.48
N VAL A 8 19.17 21.06 -20.40
CA VAL A 8 19.08 22.32 -21.17
C VAL A 8 18.80 23.52 -20.26
N GLY A 9 17.94 23.35 -19.26
CA GLY A 9 17.64 24.40 -18.28
C GLY A 9 18.87 24.78 -17.45
N LEU A 10 19.67 23.80 -17.03
CA LEU A 10 20.90 24.04 -16.29
C LEU A 10 21.94 24.78 -17.14
N GLU A 11 22.10 24.40 -18.40
CA GLU A 11 23.00 25.07 -19.35
C GLU A 11 22.62 26.54 -19.53
N ARG A 12 21.33 26.82 -19.76
CA ARG A 12 20.81 28.19 -19.89
C ARG A 12 21.00 29.02 -18.61
N LEU A 13 20.87 28.40 -17.45
CA LEU A 13 21.09 29.06 -16.15
C LEU A 13 22.56 29.44 -15.97
N VAL A 14 23.49 28.53 -16.31
CA VAL A 14 24.93 28.78 -16.25
C VAL A 14 25.34 29.88 -17.22
N ASP A 15 24.83 29.87 -18.45
CA ASP A 15 25.10 30.92 -19.45
C ASP A 15 24.57 32.29 -19.03
N TRP A 16 23.37 32.33 -18.43
CA TRP A 16 22.83 33.56 -17.86
C TRP A 16 23.70 34.05 -16.70
N GLY A 17 24.12 33.16 -15.79
CA GLY A 17 25.00 33.50 -14.66
C GLY A 17 26.38 33.99 -15.09
N ALA A 18 26.95 33.41 -16.16
CA ALA A 18 28.19 33.87 -16.76
C ALA A 18 28.07 35.31 -17.30
N ARG A 19 26.98 35.61 -18.00
CA ARG A 19 26.72 36.95 -18.57
C ARG A 19 26.35 38.00 -17.53
N ALA A 20 25.51 37.66 -16.56
CA ALA A 20 24.95 38.63 -15.62
C ALA A 20 25.82 38.83 -14.36
N ARG A 21 26.60 37.82 -13.98
CA ARG A 21 27.36 37.81 -12.71
C ARG A 21 28.84 37.46 -12.88
N GLY A 22 29.32 37.29 -14.10
CA GLY A 22 30.73 37.01 -14.40
C GLY A 22 31.20 35.60 -13.98
N TRP A 23 30.30 34.63 -13.88
CA TRP A 23 30.68 33.26 -13.51
C TRP A 23 31.57 32.60 -14.57
N ASN A 24 32.53 31.79 -14.11
CA ASN A 24 33.24 30.87 -15.00
C ASN A 24 32.32 29.70 -15.36
N ALA A 25 31.84 29.66 -16.60
CA ALA A 25 30.87 28.66 -17.06
C ALA A 25 31.34 27.21 -16.85
N SER A 26 32.63 26.93 -17.09
CA SER A 26 33.18 25.58 -16.91
C SER A 26 33.20 25.12 -15.45
N GLN A 27 33.40 26.07 -14.53
CA GLN A 27 33.42 25.80 -13.10
C GLN A 27 31.99 25.65 -12.58
N ALA A 28 31.10 26.57 -12.96
CA ALA A 28 29.69 26.53 -12.59
C ALA A 28 29.03 25.21 -13.05
N TRP A 29 29.28 24.78 -14.29
CA TRP A 29 28.79 23.50 -14.80
C TRP A 29 29.24 22.31 -13.93
N ARG A 30 30.53 22.24 -13.58
CA ARG A 30 31.08 21.19 -12.74
C ARG A 30 30.47 21.19 -11.34
N VAL A 31 30.35 22.37 -10.72
CA VAL A 31 29.80 22.51 -9.36
C VAL A 31 28.32 22.12 -9.33
N PHE A 32 27.49 22.66 -10.22
CA PHE A 32 26.06 22.36 -10.23
C PHE A 32 25.75 20.91 -10.62
N SER A 33 26.50 20.34 -11.57
CA SER A 33 26.35 18.92 -11.92
C SER A 33 26.74 18.02 -10.75
N ALA A 34 27.87 18.29 -10.10
CA ALA A 34 28.30 17.54 -8.92
C ALA A 34 27.29 17.69 -7.76
N ALA A 35 26.81 18.89 -7.51
CA ALA A 35 25.78 19.15 -6.50
C ALA A 35 24.47 18.41 -6.80
N GLY A 36 24.05 18.36 -8.08
CA GLY A 36 22.87 17.61 -8.50
C GLY A 36 23.01 16.11 -8.26
N VAL A 37 24.17 15.53 -8.56
CA VAL A 37 24.47 14.12 -8.27
C VAL A 37 24.48 13.86 -6.77
N VAL A 38 25.17 14.68 -5.98
CA VAL A 38 25.21 14.55 -4.51
C VAL A 38 23.81 14.68 -3.91
N MET A 39 23.01 15.63 -4.38
CA MET A 39 21.62 15.81 -3.94
C MET A 39 20.76 14.60 -4.30
N SER A 40 20.93 14.03 -5.49
CA SER A 40 20.20 12.82 -5.91
C SER A 40 20.58 11.61 -5.07
N LEU A 41 21.87 11.45 -4.75
CA LEU A 41 22.35 10.40 -3.85
C LEU A 41 21.81 10.61 -2.43
N GLY A 42 21.87 11.85 -1.92
CA GLY A 42 21.33 12.21 -0.60
C GLY A 42 19.83 11.93 -0.49
N LEU A 43 19.05 12.32 -1.51
CA LEU A 43 17.62 12.02 -1.57
C LEU A 43 17.36 10.51 -1.63
N THR A 44 18.16 9.78 -2.41
CA THR A 44 18.06 8.32 -2.50
C THR A 44 18.29 7.67 -1.14
N VAL A 45 19.38 8.04 -0.45
CA VAL A 45 19.69 7.53 0.89
C VAL A 45 18.58 7.89 1.86
N PHE A 46 18.07 9.13 1.83
CA PHE A 46 16.97 9.57 2.68
C PHE A 46 15.69 8.77 2.45
N VAL A 47 15.29 8.55 1.19
CA VAL A 47 14.10 7.75 0.85
C VAL A 47 14.29 6.30 1.28
N VAL A 48 15.45 5.72 1.04
CA VAL A 48 15.76 4.34 1.45
C VAL A 48 15.71 4.22 2.97
N GLN A 49 16.37 5.10 3.71
CA GLN A 49 16.36 5.09 5.19
C GLN A 49 14.97 5.34 5.78
N SER A 50 14.12 6.13 5.12
CA SER A 50 12.75 6.38 5.59
C SER A 50 11.76 5.26 5.24
N ARG A 51 12.02 4.47 4.19
CA ARG A 51 11.13 3.40 3.71
C ARG A 51 11.56 1.98 4.09
N LEU A 52 12.84 1.76 4.39
CA LEU A 52 13.35 0.48 4.86
C LEU A 52 12.71 0.04 6.18
N PRO A 53 12.55 0.91 7.21
CA PRO A 53 11.79 0.56 8.39
C PRO A 53 10.33 0.29 8.01
N GLY A 54 9.89 -0.95 8.20
CA GLY A 54 8.54 -1.39 7.78
C GLY A 54 8.49 -2.00 6.38
N TRP A 55 9.61 -2.14 5.66
CA TRP A 55 9.65 -2.94 4.44
C TRP A 55 9.16 -4.37 4.72
N GLY A 56 8.20 -4.82 3.91
CA GLY A 56 7.55 -6.12 4.08
C GLY A 56 6.67 -6.23 5.31
N ALA A 57 6.36 -5.15 6.02
CA ALA A 57 5.42 -5.18 7.15
C ALA A 57 4.03 -5.64 6.70
N GLY A 58 3.54 -5.17 5.55
CA GLY A 58 2.28 -5.63 4.96
C GLY A 58 2.29 -7.12 4.61
N GLN A 59 3.38 -7.61 4.00
CA GLN A 59 3.57 -9.04 3.73
C GLN A 59 3.51 -9.88 5.02
N ARG A 60 4.26 -9.48 6.05
CA ARG A 60 4.26 -10.17 7.35
C ARG A 60 2.90 -10.09 8.06
N ALA A 61 2.16 -9.00 7.87
CA ALA A 61 0.79 -8.86 8.38
C ALA A 61 -0.14 -9.89 7.72
N TYR A 62 -0.07 -10.02 6.40
CA TYR A 62 -0.84 -11.04 5.67
C TYR A 62 -0.42 -12.48 6.02
N GLU A 63 0.86 -12.76 6.22
CA GLU A 63 1.32 -14.06 6.73
C GLU A 63 0.74 -14.39 8.12
N ARG A 64 0.66 -13.39 9.01
CA ARG A 64 0.04 -13.56 10.34
C ARG A 64 -1.48 -13.78 10.24
N LEU A 65 -2.16 -13.03 9.39
CA LEU A 65 -3.61 -13.18 9.15
C LEU A 65 -3.93 -14.56 8.56
N ASP A 66 -3.11 -15.04 7.62
CA ASP A 66 -3.24 -16.40 7.09
C ASP A 66 -2.99 -17.48 8.15
N ALA A 67 -1.99 -17.29 9.00
CA ALA A 67 -1.76 -18.19 10.14
C ALA A 67 -2.99 -18.25 11.05
N ARG A 68 -3.64 -17.11 11.34
CA ARG A 68 -4.89 -17.08 12.10
C ARG A 68 -6.03 -17.80 11.41
N LEU A 69 -6.19 -17.61 10.11
CA LEU A 69 -7.18 -18.35 9.32
C LEU A 69 -6.94 -19.87 9.43
N ARG A 70 -5.69 -20.32 9.34
CA ARG A 70 -5.33 -21.74 9.51
C ARG A 70 -5.62 -22.26 10.92
N ASP A 71 -5.28 -21.49 11.96
CA ASP A 71 -5.58 -21.84 13.35
C ASP A 71 -7.09 -21.98 13.60
N LEU A 72 -7.90 -21.17 12.91
CA LEU A 72 -9.37 -21.20 12.96
C LEU A 72 -9.97 -22.31 12.08
N GLY A 73 -9.15 -23.13 11.42
CA GLY A 73 -9.61 -24.23 10.56
C GLY A 73 -10.15 -23.79 9.20
N ALA A 74 -9.82 -22.58 8.72
CA ALA A 74 -10.27 -22.09 7.43
C ALA A 74 -9.69 -22.92 6.27
N PRO A 75 -10.52 -23.50 5.38
CA PRO A 75 -10.05 -24.28 4.24
C PRO A 75 -9.09 -23.47 3.37
N ALA A 76 -7.99 -24.06 2.89
CA ALA A 76 -7.00 -23.35 2.07
C ALA A 76 -7.59 -22.76 0.76
N ALA A 77 -8.63 -23.41 0.23
CA ALA A 77 -9.36 -22.97 -0.97
C ALA A 77 -10.45 -21.91 -0.69
N ALA A 78 -10.69 -21.54 0.57
CA ALA A 78 -11.69 -20.53 0.89
C ALA A 78 -11.28 -19.16 0.36
N VAL A 79 -12.20 -18.49 -0.34
CA VAL A 79 -11.98 -17.16 -0.90
C VAL A 79 -12.04 -16.12 0.22
N VAL A 80 -11.03 -15.25 0.28
CA VAL A 80 -10.90 -14.18 1.27
C VAL A 80 -11.06 -12.81 0.62
N MET A 81 -11.92 -11.95 1.18
CA MET A 81 -12.01 -10.54 0.79
C MET A 81 -10.98 -9.72 1.55
N VAL A 82 -10.13 -8.99 0.83
CA VAL A 82 -9.06 -8.15 1.40
C VAL A 82 -8.92 -6.86 0.60
N ASN A 83 -8.17 -5.88 1.10
CA ASN A 83 -7.94 -4.63 0.36
C ASN A 83 -6.89 -4.78 -0.77
N ASP A 84 -5.86 -5.62 -0.57
CA ASP A 84 -4.84 -5.94 -1.59
C ASP A 84 -4.81 -7.45 -1.90
N PRO A 85 -5.68 -7.95 -2.80
CA PRO A 85 -5.74 -9.38 -3.13
C PRO A 85 -4.44 -9.95 -3.72
N PRO A 86 -3.74 -9.26 -4.65
CA PRO A 86 -2.42 -9.70 -5.10
C PRO A 86 -1.42 -9.86 -3.96
N GLY A 87 -1.32 -8.87 -3.06
CA GLY A 87 -0.44 -8.93 -1.90
C GLY A 87 -0.78 -10.09 -0.97
N PHE A 88 -2.08 -10.28 -0.66
CA PHE A 88 -2.53 -11.38 0.19
C PHE A 88 -2.28 -12.75 -0.45
N TYR A 89 -2.51 -12.90 -1.76
CA TYR A 89 -2.23 -14.14 -2.48
C TYR A 89 -0.73 -14.47 -2.46
N LEU A 90 0.14 -13.47 -2.68
CA LEU A 90 1.59 -13.67 -2.61
C LEU A 90 2.07 -14.07 -1.21
N ALA A 91 1.38 -13.63 -0.15
CA ALA A 91 1.70 -13.98 1.24
C ALA A 91 1.14 -15.33 1.70
N SER A 92 -0.06 -15.69 1.26
CA SER A 92 -0.82 -16.81 1.83
C SER A 92 -1.05 -17.98 0.87
N GLY A 93 -0.98 -17.73 -0.45
CA GLY A 93 -1.42 -18.66 -1.48
C GLY A 93 -2.95 -18.87 -1.55
N ARG A 94 -3.73 -18.19 -0.71
CA ARG A 94 -5.20 -18.32 -0.66
C ARG A 94 -5.87 -17.48 -1.76
N PRO A 95 -6.92 -17.99 -2.41
CA PRO A 95 -7.73 -17.21 -3.32
C PRO A 95 -8.27 -15.95 -2.62
N ALA A 96 -8.12 -14.79 -3.26
CA ALA A 96 -8.57 -13.53 -2.69
C ALA A 96 -9.26 -12.65 -3.73
N ILE A 97 -10.21 -11.85 -3.26
CA ILE A 97 -10.92 -10.83 -4.04
C ILE A 97 -10.94 -9.50 -3.27
N VAL A 98 -11.17 -8.41 -3.99
CA VAL A 98 -11.13 -7.07 -3.40
C VAL A 98 -12.38 -6.77 -2.59
N ILE A 99 -12.22 -6.04 -1.49
CA ILE A 99 -13.34 -5.40 -0.79
C ILE A 99 -13.91 -4.29 -1.69
N PRO A 100 -15.21 -4.32 -2.03
CA PRO A 100 -15.81 -3.28 -2.86
C PRO A 100 -15.87 -1.96 -2.12
N ASP A 101 -15.84 -0.86 -2.86
CA ASP A 101 -16.24 0.44 -2.31
C ASP A 101 -17.74 0.41 -1.99
N GLY A 102 -18.12 0.87 -0.80
CA GLY A 102 -19.50 0.79 -0.31
C GLY A 102 -19.61 0.46 1.18
N ASP A 103 -20.81 0.10 1.60
CA ASP A 103 -21.16 -0.25 2.98
C ASP A 103 -21.12 -1.77 3.23
N ALA A 104 -21.50 -2.18 4.44
CA ALA A 104 -21.56 -3.60 4.81
C ALA A 104 -22.53 -4.41 3.91
N THR A 105 -23.57 -3.76 3.37
CA THR A 105 -24.52 -4.38 2.44
C THR A 105 -23.84 -4.73 1.12
N ALA A 106 -23.08 -3.79 0.55
CA ALA A 106 -22.31 -4.00 -0.68
C ALA A 106 -21.22 -5.06 -0.49
N LEU A 107 -20.52 -5.04 0.65
CA LEU A 107 -19.55 -6.05 1.05
C LEU A 107 -20.17 -7.45 1.05
N LEU A 108 -21.30 -7.63 1.74
CA LEU A 108 -22.01 -8.91 1.84
C LEU A 108 -22.57 -9.39 0.49
N ALA A 109 -23.08 -8.48 -0.33
CA ALA A 109 -23.56 -8.81 -1.67
C ALA A 109 -22.42 -9.33 -2.56
N ALA A 110 -21.25 -8.69 -2.50
CA ALA A 110 -20.05 -9.13 -3.21
C ALA A 110 -19.52 -10.46 -2.66
N ALA A 111 -19.48 -10.62 -1.33
CA ALA A 111 -19.05 -11.85 -0.69
C ALA A 111 -19.86 -13.05 -1.19
N ARG A 112 -21.19 -12.95 -1.14
CA ARG A 112 -22.09 -14.02 -1.61
C ARG A 112 -21.97 -14.27 -3.11
N ARG A 113 -21.93 -13.21 -3.92
CA ARG A 113 -21.83 -13.33 -5.39
C ARG A 113 -20.57 -14.07 -5.84
N TYR A 114 -19.46 -13.90 -5.13
CA TYR A 114 -18.17 -14.46 -5.49
C TYR A 114 -17.71 -15.62 -4.58
N GLY A 115 -18.57 -16.08 -3.67
CA GLY A 115 -18.27 -17.22 -2.78
C GLY A 115 -17.17 -16.92 -1.74
N ALA A 116 -17.03 -15.66 -1.34
CA ALA A 116 -16.09 -15.25 -0.31
C ALA A 116 -16.62 -15.65 1.07
N ARG A 117 -15.81 -16.41 1.80
CA ARG A 117 -16.16 -16.93 3.13
C ARG A 117 -15.60 -16.10 4.27
N TYR A 118 -14.48 -15.43 4.02
CA TYR A 118 -13.79 -14.63 5.03
C TYR A 118 -13.57 -13.20 4.53
N VAL A 119 -13.60 -12.25 5.45
CA VAL A 119 -13.27 -10.85 5.19
C VAL A 119 -12.15 -10.44 6.15
N VAL A 120 -11.08 -9.87 5.61
CA VAL A 120 -10.04 -9.19 6.38
C VAL A 120 -10.24 -7.69 6.24
N LEU A 121 -10.64 -7.04 7.32
CA LEU A 121 -10.84 -5.59 7.36
C LEU A 121 -9.63 -4.92 8.02
N GLU A 122 -8.87 -4.18 7.23
CA GLU A 122 -7.64 -3.48 7.65
C GLU A 122 -7.93 -1.99 7.95
N ALA A 123 -6.97 -1.28 8.54
CA ALA A 123 -7.12 0.15 8.83
C ALA A 123 -7.37 1.01 7.58
N ASN A 124 -6.87 0.57 6.42
CA ASN A 124 -7.16 1.18 5.13
C ASN A 124 -8.37 0.47 4.49
N HIS A 125 -9.58 0.75 4.97
CA HIS A 125 -10.84 0.22 4.43
C HIS A 125 -11.66 1.32 3.74
N PRO A 126 -12.63 0.95 2.87
CA PRO A 126 -13.60 1.89 2.34
C PRO A 126 -14.38 2.60 3.46
N ARG A 127 -14.64 3.90 3.29
CA ARG A 127 -15.33 4.73 4.32
C ARG A 127 -16.70 4.18 4.73
N GLY A 128 -17.41 3.51 3.83
CA GLY A 128 -18.71 2.90 4.16
C GLY A 128 -18.62 1.76 5.17
N LEU A 129 -17.40 1.28 5.48
CA LEU A 129 -17.12 0.27 6.50
C LEU A 129 -16.57 0.87 7.81
N ASP A 130 -16.51 2.20 7.95
CA ASP A 130 -16.03 2.87 9.17
C ASP A 130 -16.79 2.39 10.42
N ALA A 131 -18.11 2.21 10.30
CA ALA A 131 -18.95 1.72 11.40
C ALA A 131 -18.56 0.29 11.81
N LEU A 132 -18.35 -0.59 10.81
CA LEU A 132 -17.94 -1.99 11.03
C LEU A 132 -16.53 -2.07 11.64
N PHE A 133 -15.62 -1.20 11.23
CA PHE A 133 -14.26 -1.16 11.76
C PHE A 133 -14.18 -0.56 13.17
N ASN A 134 -14.90 0.52 13.45
CA ASN A 134 -14.83 1.21 14.74
C ASN A 134 -15.62 0.49 15.84
N ALA A 135 -16.77 -0.08 15.48
CA ALA A 135 -17.62 -0.85 16.38
C ALA A 135 -17.92 -2.23 15.76
N PRO A 136 -16.93 -3.14 15.73
CA PRO A 136 -17.13 -4.49 15.22
C PRO A 136 -18.05 -5.22 16.19
N GLN A 137 -19.31 -5.33 15.79
CA GLN A 137 -20.31 -6.15 16.46
C GLN A 137 -20.64 -7.29 15.52
N ASP A 138 -21.04 -8.45 16.07
CA ASP A 138 -21.63 -9.49 15.26
C ASP A 138 -22.88 -8.91 14.59
N ALA A 139 -22.76 -8.62 13.29
CA ALA A 139 -23.90 -8.34 12.44
C ALA A 139 -24.47 -9.69 12.02
N THR A 140 -25.77 -9.77 11.75
CA THR A 140 -26.47 -11.04 11.49
C THR A 140 -25.77 -11.93 10.43
N ALA A 141 -25.04 -11.33 9.47
CA ALA A 141 -24.31 -12.03 8.41
C ALA A 141 -22.78 -11.93 8.46
N LEU A 142 -22.19 -11.27 9.48
CA LEU A 142 -20.74 -11.19 9.69
C LEU A 142 -20.40 -11.51 11.14
N ARG A 143 -19.72 -12.63 11.34
CA ARG A 143 -19.24 -13.04 12.65
C ARG A 143 -17.78 -12.65 12.84
N LEU A 144 -17.48 -11.88 13.88
CA LEU A 144 -16.10 -11.53 14.21
C LEU A 144 -15.36 -12.75 14.75
N LEU A 145 -14.32 -13.21 14.05
CA LEU A 145 -13.48 -14.32 14.50
C LEU A 145 -12.27 -13.85 15.27
N TRP A 146 -11.68 -12.71 14.87
CA TRP A 146 -10.45 -12.20 15.46
C TRP A 146 -10.28 -10.70 15.23
N ARG A 147 -9.61 -10.03 16.18
CA ARG A 147 -9.19 -8.62 16.09
C ARG A 147 -7.77 -8.49 16.61
N GLY A 148 -6.92 -7.77 15.88
CA GLY A 148 -5.57 -7.42 16.33
C GLY A 148 -5.02 -6.21 15.59
N GLU A 149 -3.70 -6.01 15.69
CA GLU A 149 -3.03 -4.83 15.12
C GLU A 149 -3.06 -4.80 13.59
N ASP A 150 -3.02 -5.97 12.95
CA ASP A 150 -3.01 -6.11 11.50
C ASP A 150 -4.40 -5.95 10.85
N GLY A 151 -5.46 -5.95 11.66
CA GLY A 151 -6.85 -5.84 11.19
C GLY A 151 -7.81 -6.77 11.93
N MET A 152 -8.97 -6.97 11.32
CA MET A 152 -10.06 -7.78 11.83
C MET A 152 -10.40 -8.89 10.85
N LEU A 153 -10.69 -10.07 11.37
CA LEU A 153 -11.12 -11.22 10.58
C LEU A 153 -12.58 -11.53 10.88
N PHE A 154 -13.39 -11.55 9.83
CA PHE A 154 -14.80 -11.93 9.89
C PHE A 154 -15.06 -13.19 9.06
N GLU A 155 -15.99 -14.02 9.51
CA GLU A 155 -16.63 -15.04 8.70
C GLU A 155 -17.95 -14.51 8.16
N VAL A 156 -18.19 -14.72 6.87
CA VAL A 156 -19.48 -14.48 6.23
C VAL A 156 -20.37 -15.66 6.60
N VAL A 157 -21.44 -15.38 7.35
CA VAL A 157 -22.41 -16.38 7.78
C VAL A 157 -23.63 -16.23 6.88
N ASP A 158 -23.99 -17.29 6.16
CA ASP A 158 -25.27 -17.36 5.47
C ASP A 158 -26.38 -17.62 6.49
N GLU A 159 -27.49 -16.89 6.36
CA GLU A 159 -28.76 -17.22 7.06
C GLU A 159 -29.35 -18.53 6.51
#